data_AF-A0A3A8NGK6-F1
#
_entry.id   AF-A0A3A8NGK6-F1
#
_cell.length_a   1.000
_cell.length_b   1.000
_cell.length_c   1.000
_cell.angle_alpha   90.00
_cell.angle_beta   90.00
_cell.angle_gamma   90.00
#
_symmetry.space_group_name_H-M   'P 1'
#
loop_
_entity.id
_entity.type
_entity.pdbx_description
1 polymer ?
#
loop_
_entity_poly.entity_id
_entity_poly.type
_entity_poly.pdbx_seq_one_letter_code
_entity_poly.pdbx_strand_id
1 'polypeptide(L)'
;MSGGEAWRGDIKARLYERVRERGFGSLIAFAEARPAVPLYVLADELGNDVAAVQILSGLMYEAEQRKQVTRLVRDVLVRELAERFPNGWPDVLDDATRGEVAMGLGSWFAYTPVTHRARVDRAGDALLANPPPAGWRPLGPDDELLRTLLPDEEA
;
A
#
# COMPACT_ATOMS: atom_id res chain seq x y z
N MET A 1 -14.64 -10.54 3.73
CA MET A 1 -15.47 -9.32 3.85
C MET A 1 -15.62 -9.01 5.33
N SER A 2 -15.29 -7.79 5.77
CA SER A 2 -15.52 -7.37 7.16
C SER A 2 -17.04 -7.37 7.45
N GLY A 3 -17.46 -7.95 8.57
CA GLY A 3 -18.86 -7.92 8.99
C GLY A 3 -19.37 -6.51 9.28
N GLY A 4 -20.67 -6.36 9.52
CA GLY A 4 -21.27 -5.06 9.86
C GLY A 4 -20.69 -4.40 11.11
N GLU A 5 -20.01 -5.17 11.97
CA GLU A 5 -19.34 -4.70 13.18
C GLU A 5 -18.22 -3.69 12.89
N ALA A 6 -17.49 -3.87 11.78
CA ALA A 6 -16.45 -2.92 11.37
C ALA A 6 -16.99 -1.51 11.13
N TRP A 7 -18.31 -1.33 10.93
CA TRP A 7 -18.92 -0.05 10.61
C TRP A 7 -19.72 0.56 11.77
N ARG A 8 -19.72 -0.07 12.95
CA ARG A 8 -20.46 0.41 14.12
C ARG A 8 -19.61 1.36 14.97
N GLY A 9 -20.26 2.33 15.60
CA GLY A 9 -19.63 3.22 16.59
C GLY A 9 -18.56 4.13 16.00
N ASP A 10 -17.63 4.59 16.84
CA ASP A 10 -16.52 5.43 16.42
C ASP A 10 -15.39 4.58 15.82
N ILE A 11 -15.47 4.40 14.49
CA ILE A 11 -14.52 3.62 13.70
C ILE A 11 -13.09 4.16 13.86
N LYS A 12 -12.93 5.50 13.86
CA LYS A 12 -11.60 6.12 13.95
C LYS A 12 -11.00 5.86 15.31
N ALA A 13 -11.73 6.18 16.38
CA ALA A 13 -11.25 5.97 17.75
C ALA A 13 -10.86 4.51 17.99
N ARG A 14 -11.69 3.57 17.54
CA ARG A 14 -11.42 2.13 17.66
C ARG A 14 -10.14 1.71 16.94
N LEU A 15 -9.94 2.14 15.69
CA LEU A 15 -8.73 1.80 14.93
C LEU A 15 -7.47 2.24 15.70
N TYR A 16 -7.45 3.48 16.19
CA TYR A 16 -6.30 4.00 16.95
C TYR A 16 -6.15 3.36 18.33
N GLU A 17 -7.24 2.91 18.95
CA GLU A 17 -7.20 2.08 20.16
C GLU A 17 -6.53 0.73 19.89
N ARG A 18 -6.94 0.00 18.85
CA ARG A 18 -6.31 -1.28 18.46
C ARG A 18 -4.81 -1.14 18.20
N VAL A 19 -4.42 -0.08 17.51
CA VAL A 19 -3.00 0.22 17.25
C VAL A 19 -2.22 0.44 18.55
N ARG A 20 -2.78 1.18 19.51
CA ARG A 20 -2.17 1.43 20.82
C ARG A 20 -2.12 0.18 21.69
N GLU A 21 -3.15 -0.67 21.66
CA GLU A 21 -3.15 -1.98 22.33
C GLU A 21 -2.01 -2.89 21.82
N ARG A 22 -1.53 -2.68 20.59
CA ARG A 22 -0.35 -3.35 20.03
C ARG A 22 0.98 -2.64 20.29
N GLY A 23 0.98 -1.59 21.10
CA GLY A 23 2.18 -0.88 21.53
C GLY A 23 2.72 0.15 20.53
N PHE A 24 1.93 0.52 19.52
CA PHE A 24 2.35 1.50 18.51
C PHE A 24 1.74 2.88 18.79
N GLY A 25 2.55 3.92 18.65
CA GLY A 25 2.11 5.31 18.85
C GLY A 25 1.35 5.91 17.66
N SER A 26 1.36 5.25 16.51
CA SER A 26 0.66 5.67 15.29
C SER A 26 0.37 4.49 14.38
N LEU A 27 -0.58 4.65 13.47
CA LEU A 27 -0.91 3.64 12.48
C LEU A 27 0.21 3.46 11.46
N ILE A 28 0.91 4.54 11.08
CA ILE A 28 2.12 4.44 10.25
C ILE A 28 3.18 3.56 10.95
N ALA A 29 3.46 3.78 12.24
CA ALA A 29 4.45 2.98 12.96
C ALA A 29 4.06 1.50 13.03
N PHE A 30 2.76 1.21 13.20
CA PHE A 30 2.24 -0.16 13.15
C PHE A 30 2.45 -0.80 11.76
N ALA A 31 2.14 -0.07 10.68
CA ALA A 31 2.29 -0.56 9.32
C ALA A 31 3.76 -0.70 8.89
N GLU A 32 4.65 0.18 9.34
CA GLU A 32 6.09 0.14 9.05
C GLU A 32 6.81 -1.02 9.75
N ALA A 33 6.33 -1.44 10.93
CA ALA A 33 6.82 -2.65 11.58
C ALA A 33 6.43 -3.95 10.83
N ARG A 34 5.57 -3.85 9.82
CA ARG A 34 5.08 -4.96 8.98
C ARG A 34 5.25 -4.60 7.50
N PRO A 35 6.50 -4.40 7.04
CA PRO A 35 6.76 -3.96 5.69
C PRO A 35 6.25 -5.01 4.68
N ALA A 36 5.71 -4.54 3.56
CA ALA A 36 5.18 -5.38 2.48
C ALA A 36 4.04 -6.35 2.88
N VAL A 37 3.52 -6.29 4.11
CA VAL A 37 2.36 -7.08 4.54
C VAL A 37 1.07 -6.46 3.96
N PRO A 38 0.19 -7.23 3.31
CA PRO A 38 -1.05 -6.68 2.72
C PRO A 38 -1.96 -6.01 3.75
N LEU A 39 -2.70 -4.97 3.33
CA LEU A 39 -3.52 -4.17 4.24
C LEU A 39 -4.65 -4.96 4.92
N TYR A 40 -5.17 -6.02 4.27
CA TYR A 40 -6.18 -6.88 4.91
C TYR A 40 -5.57 -7.74 6.03
N VAL A 41 -4.32 -8.18 5.88
CA VAL A 41 -3.60 -8.93 6.94
C VAL A 41 -3.33 -8.01 8.13
N LEU A 42 -2.99 -6.74 7.87
CA LEU A 42 -2.88 -5.73 8.93
C LEU A 42 -4.21 -5.51 9.67
N ALA A 43 -5.33 -5.49 8.94
CA ALA A 43 -6.65 -5.37 9.52
C ALA A 43 -6.99 -6.61 10.39
N ASP A 44 -6.77 -7.81 9.86
CA ASP A 44 -6.97 -9.07 10.59
C ASP A 44 -6.15 -9.11 11.88
N GLU A 45 -4.91 -8.60 11.83
CA GLU A 45 -4.08 -8.50 13.01
C GLU A 45 -4.68 -7.55 14.06
N LEU A 46 -5.28 -6.41 13.67
CA LEU A 46 -5.87 -5.45 14.60
C LEU A 46 -7.23 -5.89 15.14
N GLY A 47 -7.97 -6.74 14.44
CA GLY A 47 -9.22 -7.34 14.90
C GLY A 47 -10.22 -7.60 13.78
N ASN A 48 -11.19 -8.47 14.06
CA ASN A 48 -12.29 -8.78 13.13
C ASN A 48 -13.28 -7.60 12.93
N ASP A 49 -13.15 -6.56 13.75
CA ASP A 49 -13.89 -5.30 13.72
C ASP A 49 -13.13 -4.17 13.00
N VAL A 50 -12.07 -4.52 12.27
CA VAL A 50 -11.26 -3.59 11.46
C VAL A 50 -11.28 -4.03 10.01
N ALA A 51 -11.50 -3.09 9.09
CA ALA A 51 -11.47 -3.35 7.65
C ALA A 51 -10.21 -2.76 7.01
N ALA A 52 -9.69 -3.40 5.95
CA ALA A 52 -8.51 -2.93 5.21
C ALA A 52 -8.63 -1.48 4.73
N VAL A 53 -9.83 -1.07 4.28
CA VAL A 53 -10.10 0.32 3.86
C VAL A 53 -9.97 1.31 5.02
N GLN A 54 -10.25 0.92 6.26
CA GLN A 54 -10.05 1.76 7.44
C GLN A 54 -8.56 1.95 7.73
N ILE A 55 -7.75 0.92 7.52
CA ILE A 55 -6.28 1.02 7.57
C ILE A 55 -5.80 2.01 6.52
N LEU A 56 -6.21 1.85 5.26
CA LEU A 56 -5.82 2.72 4.17
C LEU A 56 -6.21 4.19 4.44
N SER A 57 -7.46 4.43 4.86
CA SER A 57 -7.92 5.78 5.20
C SER A 57 -7.16 6.38 6.38
N GLY A 58 -6.86 5.59 7.42
CA GLY A 58 -6.07 6.04 8.56
C GLY A 58 -4.62 6.38 8.18
N LEU A 59 -3.99 5.54 7.36
CA LEU A 59 -2.64 5.77 6.84
C LEU A 59 -2.59 7.02 5.98
N MET A 60 -3.58 7.21 5.11
CA MET A 60 -3.69 8.41 4.27
C MET A 60 -3.78 9.67 5.12
N TYR A 61 -4.67 9.68 6.11
CA TYR A 61 -4.80 10.79 7.05
C TYR A 61 -3.47 11.12 7.74
N GLU A 62 -2.78 10.11 8.28
CA GLU A 62 -1.48 10.32 8.92
C GLU A 62 -0.40 10.80 7.95
N ALA A 63 -0.37 10.28 6.72
CA ALA A 63 0.59 10.65 5.70
C ALA A 63 0.36 12.10 5.22
N GLU A 64 -0.89 12.53 5.09
CA GLU A 64 -1.24 13.93 4.79
C GLU A 64 -0.73 14.87 5.87
N GLN A 65 -0.99 14.55 7.16
CA GLN A 65 -0.50 15.36 8.29
C GLN A 65 1.02 15.47 8.33
N ARG A 66 1.73 14.42 7.89
CA ARG A 66 3.20 14.37 7.87
C ARG A 66 3.82 14.79 6.54
N LYS A 67 3.02 15.18 5.54
CA LYS A 67 3.48 15.47 4.16
C LYS A 67 4.24 14.30 3.52
N GLN A 68 3.76 13.08 3.74
CA GLN A 68 4.39 11.82 3.28
C GLN A 68 3.47 11.01 2.35
N VAL A 69 2.50 11.65 1.69
CA VAL A 69 1.51 10.97 0.83
C VAL A 69 2.19 10.20 -0.29
N THR A 70 3.19 10.79 -0.95
CA THR A 70 3.94 10.09 -2.02
C THR A 70 4.64 8.82 -1.50
N ARG A 71 5.24 8.89 -0.31
CA ARG A 71 5.86 7.72 0.32
C ARG A 71 4.84 6.65 0.68
N LEU A 72 3.65 7.02 1.17
CA LEU A 72 2.56 6.08 1.40
C LEU A 72 2.08 5.43 0.09
N VAL A 73 1.96 6.19 -0.99
CA VAL A 73 1.58 5.65 -2.30
C VAL A 73 2.59 4.61 -2.78
N ARG A 74 3.90 4.83 -2.55
CA ARG A 74 4.93 3.80 -2.78
C ARG A 74 4.73 2.58 -1.88
N ASP A 75 4.44 2.78 -0.58
CA ASP A 75 4.21 1.67 0.37
C ASP A 75 3.02 0.80 -0.02
N VAL A 76 1.92 1.40 -0.49
CA VAL A 76 0.76 0.66 -0.99
C VAL A 76 1.16 -0.21 -2.19
N LEU A 77 1.94 0.32 -3.16
CA LEU A 77 2.42 -0.47 -4.28
C LEU A 77 3.26 -1.67 -3.83
N VAL A 78 4.16 -1.47 -2.86
CA VAL A 78 4.98 -2.56 -2.30
C VAL A 78 4.11 -3.68 -1.74
N ARG A 79 3.05 -3.34 -1.00
CA ARG A 79 2.11 -4.32 -0.42
C ARG A 79 1.32 -5.06 -1.52
N GLU A 80 0.84 -4.34 -2.54
CA GLU A 80 0.13 -4.94 -3.68
C GLU A 80 1.03 -5.91 -4.48
N LEU A 81 2.31 -5.55 -4.67
CA LEU A 81 3.29 -6.38 -5.36
C LEU A 81 3.67 -7.61 -4.54
N ALA A 82 3.89 -7.46 -3.23
CA ALA A 82 4.25 -8.57 -2.36
C ALA A 82 3.14 -9.61 -2.24
N GLU A 83 1.87 -9.17 -2.27
CA GLU A 83 0.72 -10.07 -2.28
C GLU A 83 0.64 -10.91 -3.56
N ARG A 84 0.75 -10.25 -4.73
CA ARG A 84 0.58 -10.90 -6.04
C ARG A 84 1.83 -11.66 -6.48
N PHE A 85 2.99 -11.16 -6.13
CA PHE A 85 4.29 -11.67 -6.57
C PHE A 85 5.19 -11.96 -5.35
N PRO A 86 4.85 -12.98 -4.54
CA PRO A 86 5.61 -13.30 -3.33
C PRO A 86 7.08 -13.65 -3.61
N ASN A 87 7.36 -14.14 -4.83
CA ASN A 87 8.71 -14.49 -5.31
C ASN A 87 9.39 -13.35 -6.09
N GLY A 88 8.83 -12.14 -6.08
CA GLY A 88 9.31 -10.99 -6.83
C GLY A 88 8.81 -10.96 -8.27
N TRP A 89 9.26 -9.94 -9.00
CA TRP A 89 8.80 -9.65 -10.35
C TRP A 89 8.98 -10.86 -11.29
N PRO A 90 7.99 -11.16 -12.15
CA PRO A 90 8.04 -12.30 -13.04
C PRO A 90 9.18 -12.23 -14.05
N ASP A 91 9.74 -13.39 -14.38
CA ASP A 91 10.76 -13.55 -15.43
C ASP A 91 10.17 -13.42 -16.84
N VAL A 92 8.95 -13.94 -17.03
CA VAL A 92 8.22 -13.90 -18.31
C VAL A 92 6.86 -13.25 -18.11
N LEU A 93 6.58 -12.19 -18.87
CA LEU A 93 5.26 -11.56 -18.95
C LEU A 93 4.41 -12.26 -20.02
N ASP A 94 3.90 -13.44 -19.71
CA ASP A 94 2.83 -14.09 -20.48
C ASP A 94 1.45 -13.43 -20.20
N ASP A 95 0.40 -13.87 -20.89
CA ASP A 95 -0.91 -13.23 -20.79
C ASP A 95 -1.48 -13.27 -19.37
N ALA A 96 -1.29 -14.38 -18.64
CA ALA A 96 -1.73 -14.52 -17.26
C ALA A 96 -0.99 -13.54 -16.34
N THR A 97 0.33 -13.50 -16.46
CA THR A 97 1.19 -12.64 -15.65
C THR A 97 0.96 -11.17 -15.95
N ARG A 98 0.74 -10.81 -17.22
CA ARG A 98 0.34 -9.45 -17.62
C ARG A 98 -0.98 -9.05 -16.97
N GLY A 99 -1.94 -9.98 -16.92
CA GLY A 99 -3.21 -9.79 -16.21
C GLY A 99 -3.01 -9.46 -14.73
N GLU A 100 -2.19 -10.24 -14.03
CA GLU A 100 -1.87 -10.01 -12.61
C GLU A 100 -1.16 -8.67 -12.38
N VAL A 101 -0.19 -8.32 -13.23
CA VAL A 101 0.50 -7.01 -13.17
C VAL A 101 -0.52 -5.88 -13.37
N ALA A 102 -1.38 -5.98 -14.38
CA ALA A 102 -2.41 -4.98 -14.65
C ALA A 102 -3.41 -4.83 -13.48
N MET A 103 -3.82 -5.94 -12.85
CA MET A 103 -4.67 -5.90 -11.66
C MET A 103 -3.96 -5.27 -10.46
N GLY A 104 -2.67 -5.55 -10.26
CA GLY A 104 -1.86 -4.91 -9.21
C GLY A 104 -1.75 -3.40 -9.39
N LEU A 105 -1.39 -2.96 -10.59
CA LEU A 105 -1.28 -1.53 -10.91
C LEU A 105 -2.65 -0.84 -10.89
N GLY A 106 -3.72 -1.52 -11.33
CA GLY A 106 -5.09 -1.02 -11.26
C GLY A 106 -5.57 -0.81 -9.82
N SER A 107 -5.33 -1.77 -8.91
CA SER A 107 -5.61 -1.61 -7.48
C SER A 107 -4.80 -0.47 -6.86
N TRP A 108 -3.50 -0.40 -7.15
CA TRP A 108 -2.65 0.69 -6.68
C TRP A 108 -3.16 2.07 -7.14
N PHE A 109 -3.54 2.21 -8.41
CA PHE A 109 -4.16 3.43 -8.93
C PHE A 109 -5.49 3.75 -8.24
N ALA A 110 -6.34 2.74 -8.03
CA ALA A 110 -7.63 2.91 -7.36
C ALA A 110 -7.49 3.41 -5.91
N TYR A 111 -6.47 2.92 -5.19
CA TYR A 111 -6.15 3.33 -3.82
C TYR A 111 -5.42 4.68 -3.74
N THR A 112 -4.92 5.19 -4.87
CA THR A 112 -4.19 6.45 -4.94
C THR A 112 -5.14 7.66 -4.84
N PRO A 113 -4.82 8.66 -3.98
CA PRO A 113 -5.63 9.87 -3.85
C PRO A 113 -5.59 10.67 -5.16
N VAL A 114 -6.68 11.39 -5.46
CA VAL A 114 -6.85 12.12 -6.73
C VAL A 114 -5.67 13.05 -7.03
N THR A 115 -5.09 13.67 -5.99
CA THR A 115 -3.91 14.55 -6.10
C THR A 115 -2.67 13.86 -6.67
N HIS A 116 -2.56 12.54 -6.56
CA HIS A 116 -1.38 11.76 -6.97
C HIS A 116 -1.64 10.88 -8.21
N ARG A 117 -2.89 10.73 -8.66
CA ARG A 117 -3.26 9.80 -9.75
C ARG A 117 -2.48 10.02 -11.04
N ALA A 118 -2.32 11.27 -11.49
CA ALA A 118 -1.57 11.56 -12.72
C ALA A 118 -0.06 11.24 -12.62
N ARG A 119 0.49 11.16 -11.40
CA ARG A 119 1.88 10.75 -11.17
C ARG A 119 1.97 9.22 -11.14
N VAL A 120 1.02 8.57 -10.47
CA VAL A 120 0.90 7.10 -10.41
C VAL A 120 0.64 6.48 -11.79
N ASP A 121 -0.21 7.09 -12.60
CA ASP A 121 -0.50 6.66 -13.98
C ASP A 121 0.79 6.61 -14.81
N ARG A 122 1.53 7.73 -14.83
CA ARG A 122 2.83 7.82 -15.51
C ARG A 122 3.87 6.85 -14.95
N ALA A 123 3.89 6.64 -13.64
CA ALA A 123 4.80 5.70 -13.00
C ALA A 123 4.45 4.24 -13.36
N GLY A 124 3.16 3.90 -13.45
CA GLY A 124 2.67 2.62 -13.92
C GLY A 124 3.05 2.36 -15.37
N ASP A 125 2.83 3.34 -16.25
CA ASP A 125 3.27 3.28 -17.67
C ASP A 125 4.78 3.08 -17.78
N ALA A 126 5.56 3.82 -16.98
CA ALA A 126 7.02 3.70 -16.98
C ALA A 126 7.49 2.31 -16.51
N LEU A 127 6.84 1.75 -15.49
CA LEU A 127 7.13 0.41 -14.98
C LEU A 127 6.77 -0.68 -16.00
N LEU A 128 5.66 -0.52 -16.74
CA LEU A 128 5.28 -1.46 -17.80
C LEU A 128 6.20 -1.36 -19.01
N ALA A 129 6.62 -0.15 -19.39
CA ALA A 129 7.54 0.08 -20.50
C ALA A 129 8.96 -0.40 -20.17
N ASN A 130 9.37 -0.30 -18.90
CA ASN A 130 10.70 -0.68 -18.42
C ASN A 130 10.54 -1.60 -17.19
N PRO A 131 10.15 -2.87 -17.40
CA PRO A 131 9.91 -3.78 -16.29
C PRO A 131 11.21 -4.00 -15.49
N PRO A 132 11.10 -4.13 -14.16
CA PRO A 132 12.24 -4.44 -13.32
C PRO A 132 12.78 -5.85 -13.62
N PRO A 133 14.01 -6.16 -13.19
CA PRO A 133 14.59 -7.49 -13.33
C PRO A 133 13.73 -8.57 -12.66
N ALA A 134 13.77 -9.78 -13.21
CA ALA A 134 13.16 -10.96 -12.60
C ALA A 134 13.60 -11.13 -11.14
N GLY A 135 12.65 -11.42 -10.25
CA GLY A 135 12.87 -11.55 -8.82
C GLY A 135 13.02 -10.23 -8.06
N TRP A 136 12.94 -9.07 -8.74
CA TRP A 136 12.91 -7.78 -8.03
C TRP A 136 11.69 -7.74 -7.11
N ARG A 137 11.93 -7.48 -5.83
CA ARG A 137 10.90 -7.43 -4.79
C ARG A 137 11.24 -6.30 -3.82
N PRO A 138 10.58 -5.14 -3.93
CA PRO A 138 10.85 -4.04 -3.02
C PRO A 138 10.47 -4.47 -1.61
N LEU A 139 11.34 -4.20 -0.64
CA LEU A 139 11.10 -4.55 0.78
C LEU A 139 10.44 -3.41 1.56
N GLY A 140 10.25 -2.25 0.93
CA GLY A 140 9.65 -1.08 1.55
C GLY A 140 9.51 0.07 0.55
N PRO A 141 8.84 1.16 0.95
CA PRO A 141 8.55 2.28 0.04
C PRO A 141 9.80 2.95 -0.50
N ASP A 142 10.93 2.87 0.22
CA ASP A 142 12.18 3.55 -0.09
C ASP A 142 13.13 2.77 -1.01
N ASP A 143 12.63 1.71 -1.65
CA ASP A 143 13.31 1.03 -2.76
C ASP A 143 13.77 2.02 -3.84
N GLU A 144 15.00 1.85 -4.36
CA GLU A 144 15.63 2.79 -5.28
C GLU A 144 14.80 2.99 -6.56
N LEU A 145 14.30 1.91 -7.16
CA LEU A 145 13.49 1.99 -8.38
C LEU A 145 12.19 2.75 -8.10
N LEU A 146 11.53 2.46 -6.97
CA LEU A 146 10.30 3.15 -6.59
C LEU A 146 10.54 4.65 -6.34
N ARG A 147 11.66 5.02 -5.74
CA ARG A 147 12.05 6.43 -5.54
C ARG A 147 12.34 7.15 -6.85
N THR A 148 12.88 6.45 -7.85
CA THR A 148 13.06 7.01 -9.20
C THR A 148 11.72 7.18 -9.92
N LEU A 149 10.83 6.19 -9.84
CA LEU A 149 9.53 6.21 -10.50
C LEU A 149 8.57 7.24 -9.90
N LEU A 150 8.57 7.35 -8.57
CA LEU A 150 7.69 8.23 -7.83
C LEU A 150 8.47 8.96 -6.72
N PRO A 151 9.26 9.99 -7.09
CA PRO A 151 10.09 10.73 -6.14
C PRO A 151 9.24 11.52 -5.15
N ASP A 152 9.77 11.78 -3.95
CA ASP A 152 9.08 12.64 -2.97
C ASP A 152 8.80 14.03 -3.55
N GLU A 153 7.70 14.64 -3.12
CA GLU A 153 7.42 16.04 -3.45
C GLU A 153 8.48 16.92 -2.77
N GLU A 154 9.12 17.81 -3.53
CA GLU A 154 10.04 18.79 -2.95
C GLU A 154 9.27 19.64 -1.92
N ALA A 155 9.87 19.77 -0.73
CA ALA A 155 9.26 20.45 0.43
C ALA A 155 9.22 21.97 0.29
#